data_AF-K1RMI4-F1
#
_entry.id   AF-K1RMI4-F1
#
_cell.length_a   1.000
_cell.length_b   1.000
_cell.length_c   1.000
_cell.angle_alpha   90.00
_cell.angle_beta   90.00
_cell.angle_gamma   90.00
#
_symmetry.space_group_name_H-M   'P 1'
#
loop_
_entity.id
_entity.type
_entity.pdbx_description
1 polymer ?
#
loop_
_entity_poly.entity_id
_entity_poly.type
_entity_poly.pdbx_seq_one_letter_code
_entity_poly.pdbx_strand_id
1 'polypeptide(L)'
;MKRLHKKLDFPFRRALAVLLAAAMTFALTGCSVRELHIGQVEVNTGAGTAWITPARGVDRFDIPAADFSAGADGSVTYTGTAYRVLQGIDVSTFQQDIDWQAVADSGIAFAVIRAGYRGYGKGGIVEDDRFRQNVAGACAAGLRVGLYFFSQAVTPEEA
;
A
#
# COMPACT_ATOMS: atom_id res chain seq x y z
N MET A 1 54.04 41.07 27.58
CA MET A 1 52.62 40.68 27.49
C MET A 1 52.49 39.20 27.88
N LYS A 2 52.03 38.87 29.09
CA LYS A 2 51.84 37.47 29.53
C LYS A 2 50.44 37.00 29.08
N ARG A 3 50.37 36.03 28.15
CA ARG A 3 49.11 35.36 27.80
C ARG A 3 48.71 34.43 28.95
N LEU A 4 47.56 34.72 29.57
CA LEU A 4 46.97 33.91 30.63
C LEU A 4 46.27 32.68 30.01
N HIS A 5 46.94 31.53 29.97
CA HIS A 5 46.27 30.26 29.67
C HIS A 5 45.56 29.76 30.94
N LYS A 6 44.27 30.09 31.10
CA LYS A 6 43.43 29.44 32.11
C LYS A 6 43.27 27.97 31.73
N LYS A 7 43.94 27.06 32.44
CA LYS A 7 43.69 25.62 32.32
C LYS A 7 42.32 25.32 32.91
N LEU A 8 41.44 24.74 32.09
CA LEU A 8 40.11 24.31 32.49
C LEU A 8 40.23 23.14 33.48
N ASP A 9 39.71 23.29 34.70
CA ASP A 9 39.87 22.33 35.80
C ASP A 9 39.21 20.96 35.52
N PHE A 10 39.79 19.90 36.08
CA PHE A 10 39.41 18.49 35.86
C PHE A 10 37.90 18.17 36.05
N PRO A 11 37.20 18.64 37.10
CA PRO A 11 35.75 18.41 37.25
C PRO A 11 34.93 19.09 36.14
N PHE A 12 35.38 20.27 35.67
CA PHE A 12 34.72 20.99 34.58
C PHE A 12 34.87 20.26 33.24
N ARG A 13 36.02 19.62 32.99
CA ARG A 13 36.23 18.79 31.80
C ARG A 13 35.33 17.55 31.80
N ARG A 14 35.09 16.93 32.96
CA ARG A 14 34.16 15.79 33.10
C ARG A 14 32.71 16.23 32.93
N ALA A 15 32.30 17.34 33.53
CA ALA A 15 30.96 17.88 33.35
C ALA A 15 30.70 18.27 31.88
N LEU A 16 31.67 18.90 31.22
CA LEU A 16 31.59 19.24 29.80
C LEU A 16 31.56 18.00 28.91
N ALA A 17 32.35 16.97 29.21
CA ALA A 17 32.33 15.71 28.46
C ALA A 17 30.98 14.97 28.60
N VAL A 18 30.38 14.98 29.79
CA VAL A 18 29.06 14.38 30.02
C VAL A 18 27.96 15.18 29.31
N LEU A 19 28.02 16.51 29.34
CA LEU A 19 27.09 17.37 28.61
C LEU A 19 27.21 17.22 27.08
N LEU A 20 28.43 17.12 26.56
CA LEU A 20 28.67 16.86 25.14
C LEU A 20 28.19 15.46 24.73
N ALA A 21 28.45 14.44 25.55
CA ALA A 21 27.95 13.09 25.30
C ALA A 21 26.41 13.04 25.31
N ALA A 22 25.77 13.70 26.27
CA ALA A 22 24.30 13.80 26.37
C ALA A 22 23.69 14.57 25.19
N ALA A 23 24.32 15.67 24.75
CA ALA A 23 23.90 16.41 23.57
C ALA A 23 24.06 15.59 22.28
N MET A 24 25.12 14.77 22.19
CA MET A 24 25.37 13.90 21.04
C MET A 24 24.38 12.73 20.99
N THR A 25 24.00 12.13 22.13
CA THR A 25 22.91 11.15 22.17
C THR A 25 21.56 11.76 21.83
N PHE A 26 21.26 12.99 22.29
CA PHE A 26 20.02 13.70 21.93
C PHE A 26 19.95 14.02 20.43
N ALA A 27 21.07 14.41 19.83
CA ALA A 27 21.19 14.66 18.39
C ALA A 27 21.08 13.36 17.56
N LEU A 28 21.59 12.23 18.07
CA LEU A 28 21.50 10.92 17.41
C LEU A 28 20.12 10.26 17.55
N THR A 29 19.31 10.64 18.55
CA THR A 29 17.91 10.20 18.69
C THR A 29 16.90 11.06 17.90
N GLY A 30 17.35 12.15 17.26
CA GLY A 30 16.49 13.13 16.58
C GLY A 30 15.99 12.70 15.20
N CYS A 31 16.70 11.81 14.50
CA CYS A 31 16.21 11.27 13.22
C CYS A 31 15.10 10.25 13.47
N SER A 32 13.89 10.73 13.72
CA SER A 32 12.71 9.87 13.65
C SER A 32 12.52 9.41 12.19
N VAL A 33 11.96 8.21 11.97
CA VAL A 33 11.62 7.70 10.63
C VAL A 33 10.76 8.69 9.83
N ARG A 34 10.05 9.61 10.52
CA ARG A 34 9.27 10.67 9.88
C ARG A 34 10.11 11.80 9.26
N GLU A 35 11.34 12.04 9.71
CA GLU A 35 12.21 13.06 9.10
C GLU A 35 12.83 12.60 7.77
N LEU A 36 12.97 11.29 7.56
CA LEU A 36 13.50 10.72 6.31
C LEU A 36 12.50 10.75 5.14
N HIS A 37 11.20 10.89 5.43
CA HIS A 37 10.11 10.77 4.45
C HIS A 37 9.28 12.06 4.34
N ILE A 38 9.90 13.22 4.57
CA ILE A 38 9.23 14.53 4.44
C ILE A 38 8.68 14.68 3.01
N GLY A 39 7.37 14.91 2.91
CA GLY A 39 6.66 15.04 1.63
C GLY A 39 6.23 13.71 0.99
N GLN A 40 6.51 12.57 1.62
CA GLN A 40 6.04 11.26 1.20
C GLN A 40 4.85 10.79 2.04
N VAL A 41 4.06 9.89 1.46
CA VAL A 41 2.89 9.28 2.10
C VAL A 41 3.16 7.79 2.28
N GLU A 42 2.93 7.28 3.48
CA GLU A 42 2.98 5.85 3.76
C GLU A 42 1.72 5.17 3.19
N VAL A 43 1.91 4.12 2.40
CA VAL A 43 0.84 3.32 1.80
C VAL A 43 1.02 1.85 2.16
N ASN A 44 -0.10 1.13 2.30
CA ASN A 44 -0.08 -0.32 2.43
C ASN A 44 -0.02 -0.96 1.03
N THR A 45 0.95 -1.84 0.80
CA THR A 45 1.20 -2.49 -0.51
C THR A 45 0.64 -3.92 -0.58
N GLY A 46 -0.09 -4.37 0.44
CA GLY A 46 -0.52 -5.76 0.62
C GLY A 46 0.57 -6.68 1.18
N ALA A 47 1.85 -6.39 0.95
CA ALA A 47 2.99 -7.11 1.52
C ALA A 47 3.63 -6.40 2.73
N GLY A 48 3.33 -5.12 2.93
CA GLY A 48 3.88 -4.28 4.00
C GLY A 48 3.50 -2.81 3.81
N THR A 49 4.29 -1.90 4.36
CA THR A 49 4.16 -0.46 4.09
C THR A 49 5.32 0.08 3.26
N ALA A 50 5.03 1.06 2.41
CA ALA A 50 6.01 1.76 1.59
C ALA A 50 5.75 3.27 1.62
N TRP A 51 6.83 4.07 1.57
CA TRP A 51 6.74 5.53 1.46
C TRP A 51 6.80 5.94 -0.01
N ILE A 52 5.77 6.66 -0.48
CA ILE A 52 5.65 7.08 -1.86
C ILE A 52 5.62 8.60 -1.94
N THR A 53 6.39 9.17 -2.87
CA THR A 53 6.27 10.58 -3.25
C THR A 53 5.01 10.76 -4.09
N PRO A 54 4.01 11.55 -3.65
CA PRO A 54 2.80 11.76 -4.44
C PRO A 54 3.12 12.34 -5.82
N ALA A 55 2.43 11.84 -6.84
CA ALA A 55 2.53 12.40 -8.17
C ALA A 55 2.00 13.84 -8.16
N ARG A 56 2.64 14.73 -8.93
CA ARG A 56 2.26 16.14 -8.99
C ARG A 56 0.82 16.27 -9.54
N GLY A 57 -0.04 17.00 -8.82
CA GLY A 57 -1.45 17.18 -9.21
C GLY A 57 -2.36 15.99 -8.89
N VAL A 58 -1.87 15.00 -8.14
CA VAL A 58 -2.69 13.94 -7.57
C VAL A 58 -2.89 14.26 -6.10
N ASP A 59 -4.07 14.76 -5.77
CA ASP A 59 -4.43 15.05 -4.39
C ASP A 59 -4.48 13.76 -3.58
N ARG A 60 -4.16 13.91 -2.29
CA ARG A 60 -4.32 12.81 -1.35
C ARG A 60 -5.81 12.47 -1.27
N PHE A 61 -6.12 11.18 -1.30
CA PHE A 61 -7.48 10.71 -1.11
C PHE A 61 -7.92 10.97 0.34
N ASP A 62 -9.04 11.69 0.53
CA ASP A 62 -9.48 12.25 1.82
C ASP A 62 -10.33 11.31 2.69
N ILE A 63 -10.49 10.04 2.31
CA ILE A 63 -11.21 9.08 3.17
C ILE A 63 -10.31 8.67 4.34
N PRO A 64 -10.69 8.93 5.60
CA PRO A 64 -9.85 8.62 6.74
C PRO A 64 -9.79 7.11 6.99
N ALA A 65 -8.62 6.60 7.38
CA ALA A 65 -8.45 5.18 7.72
C ALA A 65 -9.38 4.71 8.85
N ALA A 66 -9.80 5.62 9.73
CA ALA A 66 -10.75 5.35 10.81
C ALA A 66 -12.17 5.02 10.31
N ASP A 67 -12.51 5.38 9.06
CA ASP A 67 -13.77 5.00 8.44
C ASP A 67 -13.73 3.57 7.86
N PHE A 68 -12.68 2.80 8.15
CA PHE A 68 -12.57 1.40 7.75
C PHE A 68 -12.39 0.50 8.97
N SER A 69 -13.08 -0.64 8.97
CA SER A 69 -12.93 -1.70 9.97
C SER A 69 -12.49 -2.99 9.27
N ALA A 70 -11.51 -3.67 9.87
CA ALA A 70 -11.12 -5.01 9.44
C ALA A 70 -11.96 -6.07 10.19
N GLY A 71 -12.53 -7.02 9.45
CA GLY A 71 -13.18 -8.22 9.98
C GLY A 71 -12.16 -9.25 10.45
N ALA A 72 -12.60 -10.20 11.27
CA ALA A 72 -11.76 -11.30 11.75
C ALA A 72 -11.28 -12.24 10.62
N ASP A 73 -11.99 -12.23 9.50
CA ASP A 73 -11.69 -12.95 8.25
C ASP A 73 -10.74 -12.17 7.32
N GLY A 74 -10.29 -10.98 7.72
CA GLY A 74 -9.46 -10.10 6.91
C GLY A 74 -10.23 -9.23 5.91
N SER A 75 -11.57 -9.31 5.89
CA SER A 75 -12.40 -8.39 5.09
C SER A 75 -12.23 -6.94 5.59
N VAL A 76 -12.34 -5.97 4.68
CA VAL A 76 -12.32 -4.54 5.05
C VAL A 76 -13.65 -3.92 4.67
N THR A 77 -14.31 -3.30 5.64
CA THR A 77 -15.61 -2.65 5.48
C THR A 77 -15.49 -1.16 5.74
N TYR A 78 -16.05 -0.33 4.87
CA TYR A 78 -16.21 1.10 5.11
C TYR A 78 -17.37 1.34 6.08
N THR A 79 -17.10 2.02 7.19
CA THR A 79 -18.04 2.35 8.27
C THR A 79 -18.40 3.83 8.31
N GLY A 80 -17.77 4.66 7.47
CA GLY A 80 -18.13 6.06 7.33
C GLY A 80 -19.49 6.26 6.66
N THR A 81 -19.97 7.50 6.65
CA THR A 81 -21.31 7.86 6.15
C THR A 81 -21.29 8.73 4.89
N ALA A 82 -20.10 9.19 4.47
CA ALA A 82 -19.96 10.10 3.34
C ALA A 82 -20.18 9.41 1.99
N TYR A 83 -19.97 8.10 1.92
CA TYR A 83 -20.03 7.33 0.67
C TYR A 83 -20.92 6.10 0.82
N ARG A 84 -21.62 5.76 -0.28
CA ARG A 84 -22.19 4.43 -0.45
C ARG A 84 -21.15 3.55 -1.12
N VAL A 85 -20.74 2.48 -0.44
CA VAL A 85 -19.74 1.55 -0.95
C VAL A 85 -20.37 0.25 -1.44
N LEU A 86 -19.65 -0.44 -2.31
CA LEU A 86 -19.98 -1.76 -2.80
C LEU A 86 -18.73 -2.63 -2.62
N GLN A 87 -18.89 -3.80 -2.03
CA GLN A 87 -17.81 -4.77 -1.91
C GLN A 87 -17.68 -5.56 -3.21
N GLY A 88 -16.45 -5.76 -3.67
CA GLY A 88 -16.15 -6.56 -4.85
C GLY A 88 -14.92 -7.43 -4.64
N ILE A 89 -14.74 -8.39 -5.54
CA ILE A 89 -13.54 -9.25 -5.61
C ILE A 89 -12.88 -9.09 -6.96
N ASP A 90 -11.56 -9.33 -7.04
CA ASP A 90 -10.87 -9.59 -8.28
C ASP A 90 -10.43 -11.05 -8.34
N VAL A 91 -10.59 -11.69 -9.51
CA VAL A 91 -10.24 -13.10 -9.68
C VAL A 91 -9.60 -13.35 -11.04
N SER A 92 -8.85 -14.44 -11.09
CA SER A 92 -8.21 -14.99 -12.29
C SER A 92 -8.12 -16.50 -12.15
N THR A 93 -7.32 -17.16 -12.97
CA THR A 93 -7.06 -18.60 -12.83
C THR A 93 -6.53 -19.01 -11.44
N PHE A 94 -5.93 -18.09 -10.67
CA PHE A 94 -5.31 -18.44 -9.38
C PHE A 94 -6.31 -18.84 -8.30
N GLN A 95 -7.56 -18.38 -8.39
CA GLN A 95 -8.62 -18.74 -7.45
C GLN A 95 -9.25 -20.12 -7.75
N GLN A 96 -8.88 -20.78 -8.86
CA GLN A 96 -9.39 -22.08 -9.27
C GLN A 96 -10.92 -22.11 -9.41
N ASP A 97 -11.58 -23.18 -8.97
CA ASP A 97 -13.02 -23.32 -9.00
C ASP A 97 -13.67 -22.49 -7.89
N ILE A 98 -14.63 -21.64 -8.28
CA ILE A 98 -15.31 -20.70 -7.40
C ILE A 98 -16.79 -21.09 -7.30
N ASP A 99 -17.30 -21.21 -6.07
CA ASP A 99 -18.74 -21.24 -5.82
C ASP A 99 -19.29 -19.81 -5.91
N TRP A 100 -19.73 -19.45 -7.11
CA TRP A 100 -20.21 -18.10 -7.39
C TRP A 100 -21.50 -17.73 -6.67
N GLN A 101 -22.34 -18.72 -6.33
CA GLN A 101 -23.54 -18.44 -5.56
C GLN A 101 -23.18 -18.13 -4.11
N ALA A 102 -22.27 -18.91 -3.50
CA ALA A 102 -21.77 -18.62 -2.17
C ALA A 102 -21.08 -17.22 -2.10
N VAL A 103 -20.37 -16.83 -3.16
CA VAL A 103 -19.80 -15.48 -3.27
C VAL A 103 -20.90 -14.41 -3.27
N ALA A 104 -21.94 -14.56 -4.09
CA ALA A 104 -23.05 -13.60 -4.11
C ALA A 104 -23.79 -13.54 -2.77
N ASP A 105 -24.06 -14.70 -2.16
CA ASP A 105 -24.74 -14.82 -0.87
C ASP A 105 -23.94 -14.22 0.29
N SER A 106 -22.61 -14.13 0.16
CA SER A 106 -21.74 -13.45 1.12
C SER A 106 -21.83 -11.92 1.09
N GLY A 107 -22.60 -11.34 0.15
CA GLY A 107 -22.81 -9.90 0.03
C GLY A 107 -21.85 -9.20 -0.95
N ILE A 108 -21.05 -9.96 -1.71
CA ILE A 108 -20.24 -9.40 -2.80
C ILE A 108 -21.16 -8.88 -3.91
N ALA A 109 -20.90 -7.66 -4.38
CA ALA A 109 -21.78 -6.95 -5.30
C ALA A 109 -21.23 -6.87 -6.74
N PHE A 110 -19.96 -7.20 -6.95
CA PHE A 110 -19.32 -7.28 -8.27
C PHE A 110 -18.04 -8.10 -8.25
N ALA A 111 -17.63 -8.60 -9.41
CA ALA A 111 -16.36 -9.28 -9.63
C ALA A 111 -15.60 -8.62 -10.79
N VAL A 112 -14.29 -8.43 -10.64
CA VAL A 112 -13.39 -7.96 -11.70
C VAL A 112 -12.52 -9.13 -12.14
N ILE A 113 -12.76 -9.65 -13.34
CA ILE A 113 -12.23 -10.95 -13.79
C ILE A 113 -11.10 -10.72 -14.80
N ARG A 114 -9.97 -11.41 -14.63
CA ARG A 114 -8.88 -11.33 -15.60
C ARG A 114 -9.33 -11.91 -16.93
N ALA A 115 -9.36 -11.09 -17.96
CA ALA A 115 -9.63 -11.52 -19.33
C ALA A 115 -8.39 -12.18 -19.96
N GLY A 116 -7.21 -11.64 -19.65
CA GLY A 116 -5.97 -12.16 -20.16
C GLY A 116 -4.77 -11.43 -19.60
N TYR A 117 -3.60 -11.86 -20.03
CA TYR A 117 -2.33 -11.31 -19.60
C TYR A 117 -1.29 -11.38 -20.72
N ARG A 118 -0.28 -10.53 -20.62
CA ARG A 118 0.94 -10.62 -21.42
C ARG A 118 1.95 -11.51 -20.71
N GLY A 119 2.39 -12.59 -21.35
CA GLY A 119 3.36 -13.53 -20.77
C GLY A 119 4.79 -12.97 -20.71
N TYR A 120 5.56 -13.40 -19.70
CA TYR A 120 6.97 -13.05 -19.55
C TYR A 120 7.79 -13.46 -20.78
N GLY A 121 8.64 -12.57 -21.27
CA GLY A 121 9.71 -12.85 -22.24
C GLY A 121 9.33 -12.86 -23.73
N LYS A 122 8.14 -13.36 -24.11
CA LYS A 122 7.72 -13.42 -25.53
C LYS A 122 6.61 -12.43 -25.91
N GLY A 123 6.05 -11.73 -24.93
CA GLY A 123 5.05 -10.69 -25.16
C GLY A 123 3.73 -11.16 -25.74
N GLY A 124 3.47 -12.48 -25.75
CA GLY A 124 2.22 -13.06 -26.24
C GLY A 124 1.05 -12.68 -25.34
N ILE A 125 -0.07 -12.34 -25.97
CA ILE A 125 -1.36 -12.14 -25.31
C ILE A 125 -1.97 -13.53 -25.08
N VAL A 126 -2.30 -13.82 -23.82
CA VAL A 126 -2.85 -15.11 -23.39
C VAL A 126 -4.20 -14.85 -22.70
N GLU A 127 -5.26 -15.54 -23.14
CA GLU A 127 -6.55 -15.55 -22.42
C GLU A 127 -6.34 -16.24 -21.06
N ASP A 128 -6.93 -15.73 -19.99
CA ASP A 128 -6.85 -16.41 -18.70
C ASP A 128 -7.64 -17.72 -18.73
N ASP A 129 -7.03 -18.83 -18.28
CA ASP A 129 -7.59 -20.18 -18.41
C ASP A 129 -9.00 -20.34 -17.81
N ARG A 130 -9.34 -19.52 -16.81
CA ARG A 130 -10.66 -19.56 -16.14
C ARG A 130 -11.56 -18.39 -16.54
N PHE A 131 -11.14 -17.50 -17.46
CA PHE A 131 -11.87 -16.30 -17.84
C PHE A 131 -13.34 -16.58 -18.16
N ARG A 132 -13.60 -17.48 -19.11
CA ARG A 132 -14.95 -17.77 -19.59
C ARG A 132 -15.83 -18.39 -18.53
N GLN A 133 -15.28 -19.35 -17.76
CA GLN A 133 -15.99 -19.99 -16.65
C GLN A 133 -16.35 -18.99 -15.56
N ASN A 134 -15.40 -18.11 -15.19
CA ASN A 134 -15.60 -17.10 -14.16
C ASN A 134 -16.64 -16.06 -14.58
N VAL A 135 -16.57 -15.57 -15.82
CA VAL A 135 -17.58 -14.64 -16.35
C VAL A 135 -18.96 -15.29 -16.35
N ALA A 136 -19.08 -16.52 -16.86
CA ALA A 136 -20.35 -17.22 -16.91
C ALA A 136 -20.92 -17.46 -15.50
N GLY A 137 -20.11 -17.95 -14.57
CA GLY A 137 -20.51 -18.23 -13.19
C GLY A 137 -20.92 -16.98 -12.42
N ALA A 138 -20.13 -15.91 -12.49
CA ALA A 138 -20.43 -14.64 -11.84
C ALA A 138 -21.72 -14.00 -12.38
N CYS A 139 -21.90 -13.99 -13.70
CA CYS A 139 -23.13 -13.51 -14.34
C CYS A 139 -24.35 -14.36 -13.93
N ALA A 140 -24.21 -15.70 -13.89
CA ALA A 140 -25.30 -16.60 -13.49
C ALA A 140 -25.72 -16.40 -12.03
N ALA A 141 -24.77 -16.07 -11.15
CA ALA A 141 -25.03 -15.70 -9.75
C ALA A 141 -25.56 -14.27 -9.57
N GLY A 142 -25.74 -13.50 -10.66
CA GLY A 142 -26.28 -12.14 -10.61
C GLY A 142 -25.29 -11.05 -10.22
N LEU A 143 -23.99 -11.34 -10.20
CA LEU A 143 -22.94 -10.35 -9.92
C LEU A 143 -22.74 -9.41 -11.11
N ARG A 144 -22.41 -8.15 -10.83
CA ARG A 144 -21.88 -7.24 -11.87
C ARG A 144 -20.46 -7.69 -12.22
N VAL A 145 -20.16 -7.79 -13.50
CA VAL A 145 -18.86 -8.26 -13.98
C VAL A 145 -18.10 -7.12 -14.66
N GLY A 146 -16.93 -6.81 -14.11
CA GLY A 146 -15.89 -6.02 -14.78
C GLY A 146 -14.76 -6.94 -15.25
N LEU A 147 -13.96 -6.46 -16.20
CA LEU A 147 -12.83 -7.22 -16.73
C LEU A 147 -11.53 -6.45 -16.55
N TYR A 148 -10.42 -7.16 -16.39
CA TYR A 148 -9.09 -6.55 -16.46
C TYR A 148 -8.14 -7.34 -17.35
N PHE A 149 -7.14 -6.65 -17.91
CA PHE A 149 -6.06 -7.26 -18.66
C PHE A 149 -4.73 -6.95 -17.98
N PHE A 150 -3.93 -7.97 -17.71
CA PHE A 150 -2.64 -7.79 -17.03
C PHE A 150 -1.54 -7.50 -18.06
N SER A 151 -1.10 -6.24 -18.11
CA SER A 151 0.00 -5.81 -18.99
C SER A 151 1.35 -5.88 -18.29
N GLN A 152 2.39 -6.19 -19.07
CA GLN A 152 3.80 -6.02 -18.71
C GLN A 152 4.45 -5.15 -19.77
N ALA A 153 4.03 -3.88 -19.80
CA ALA A 153 4.63 -2.89 -20.68
C ALA A 153 6.10 -2.69 -20.27
N VAL A 154 7.02 -2.85 -21.22
CA VAL A 154 8.43 -2.49 -21.06
C VAL A 154 8.77 -1.19 -21.80
N THR A 155 7.82 -0.66 -22.58
CA THR A 155 7.88 0.68 -23.18
C THR A 155 6.58 1.45 -22.92
N PRO A 156 6.59 2.80 -22.97
CA PRO A 156 5.37 3.60 -22.84
C PRO A 156 4.30 3.29 -23.89
N GLU A 157 4.71 2.88 -25.09
CA GLU A 157 3.79 2.50 -26.18
C GLU A 157 3.06 1.18 -25.89
N GLU A 158 3.59 0.35 -24.99
CA GLU A 158 2.96 -0.89 -24.54
C GLU A 158 2.02 -0.70 -23.32
N ALA A 159 2.00 0.50 -22.72
CA ALA A 159 1.27 0.82 -21.49
C ALA A 159 -0.15 1.31 -21.73
#